data_AF-A0A1F9YVA4-F1
#
_entry.id   AF-A0A1F9YVA4-F1
#
_cell.length_a   1.000
_cell.length_b   1.000
_cell.length_c   1.000
_cell.angle_alpha   90.00
_cell.angle_beta   90.00
_cell.angle_gamma   90.00
#
_symmetry.space_group_name_H-M   'P 1'
#
loop_
_entity.id
_entity.type
_entity.pdbx_description
1 polymer ?
#
loop_
_entity_poly.entity_id
_entity_poly.type
_entity_poly.pdbx_seq_one_letter_code
_entity_poly.pdbx_strand_id
1 'polypeptide(L)' 'MTCFVTHLRKKGYFEELGIEVTKENAKEIELEIARIVGKNGEHCPAIWKEMRAWLEDPKRTAKLEKNLMKKFAKG' A
#
# COMPACT_ATOMS: atom_id res chain seq x y z
N MET A 1 -15.39 -6.95 4.92
CA MET A 1 -14.64 -6.51 3.72
C MET A 1 -13.16 -6.79 3.94
N THR A 2 -12.57 -7.71 3.19
CA THR A 2 -11.12 -7.97 3.22
C THR A 2 -10.42 -6.96 2.32
N CYS A 3 -9.88 -5.91 2.95
CA CYS A 3 -9.04 -4.92 2.31
C CYS A 3 -7.77 -5.56 1.72
N PHE A 4 -7.27 -5.07 0.59
CA PHE A 4 -6.02 -5.54 -0.04
C PHE A 4 -4.81 -5.39 0.89
N VAL A 5 -4.83 -4.44 1.83
CA VAL A 5 -3.79 -4.26 2.85
C VAL A 5 -3.63 -5.52 3.71
N THR A 6 -4.72 -6.15 4.14
CA THR A 6 -4.66 -7.40 4.91
C THR A 6 -4.11 -8.56 4.06
N HIS A 7 -4.46 -8.59 2.77
CA HIS A 7 -3.96 -9.60 1.84
C HIS A 7 -2.45 -9.46 1.60
N LEU A 8 -1.97 -8.25 1.37
CA LEU A 8 -0.54 -7.94 1.18
C LEU A 8 0.27 -8.17 2.45
N ARG A 9 -0.29 -7.84 3.62
CA ARG A 9 0.30 -8.18 4.92
C ARG A 9 0.52 -9.69 5.03
N LYS A 10 -0.49 -10.51 4.72
CA LYS A 10 -0.34 -11.97 4.76
C LYS A 10 0.69 -12.52 3.76
N LYS A 11 1.00 -11.74 2.72
CA LYS A 11 2.01 -12.08 1.72
C LYS A 11 3.42 -11.59 2.08
N GLY A 12 3.60 -10.91 3.21
CA GLY A 12 4.90 -10.37 3.62
C GLY A 12 5.31 -9.08 2.91
N TYR A 13 4.52 -8.53 1.99
CA TYR A 13 4.90 -7.35 1.19
C TYR A 13 5.30 -6.16 2.06
N PHE A 14 4.53 -5.87 3.11
CA PHE A 14 4.86 -4.77 4.02
C PHE A 14 6.03 -5.10 4.94
N GLU A 15 6.23 -6.38 5.29
CA GLU A 15 7.36 -6.82 6.11
C GLU A 15 8.68 -6.66 5.35
N GLU A 16 8.70 -6.96 4.05
CA GLU A 16 9.86 -6.71 3.15
C GLU A 16 10.22 -5.21 3.08
N LEU A 17 9.24 -4.33 3.28
CA LEU A 17 9.41 -2.87 3.34
C LEU A 17 9.74 -2.34 4.75
N GLY A 18 9.87 -3.20 5.76
CA GLY A 18 10.07 -2.80 7.15
C GLY A 18 8.85 -2.14 7.80
N ILE A 19 7.65 -2.38 7.26
CA ILE A 19 6.38 -1.79 7.70
C ILE A 19 5.57 -2.83 8.47
N GLU A 20 5.31 -2.55 9.74
CA GLU A 20 4.41 -3.35 10.57
C GLU A 20 2.96 -2.92 10.38
N VAL A 21 2.11 -3.82 9.86
CA VAL A 21 0.68 -3.53 9.64
C VAL A 21 -0.15 -3.94 10.86
N THR A 22 -0.66 -2.96 11.59
CA THR A 22 -1.59 -3.10 12.72
C THR A 22 -3.03 -2.79 12.31
N LYS A 23 -4.00 -3.09 13.18
CA LYS A 23 -5.41 -2.71 12.92
C LYS A 23 -5.60 -1.19 12.89
N GLU A 24 -4.77 -0.47 13.62
CA GLU A 24 -4.84 0.98 13.76
C GLU A 24 -4.29 1.69 12.51
N ASN A 25 -3.18 1.21 11.95
CA ASN A 25 -2.56 1.83 10.78
C ASN A 25 -3.05 1.25 9.43
N ALA A 26 -3.71 0.09 9.40
CA ALA A 26 -4.15 -0.53 8.15
C ALA A 26 -5.02 0.39 7.29
N LYS A 27 -5.91 1.17 7.93
CA LYS A 27 -6.74 2.17 7.25
C LYS A 27 -5.90 3.33 6.70
N GLU A 28 -4.90 3.77 7.45
CA GLU A 28 -4.01 4.84 7.01
C GLU A 28 -3.13 4.41 5.83
N ILE A 29 -2.63 3.17 5.85
CA ILE A 29 -1.88 2.56 4.74
C ILE A 29 -2.75 2.50 3.49
N GLU A 30 -4.01 2.06 3.60
CA GLU A 30 -4.95 2.05 2.48
C GLU A 30 -5.12 3.46 1.87
N LEU A 31 -5.35 4.46 2.71
CA LEU A 31 -5.52 5.85 2.28
C LEU A 31 -4.26 6.42 1.64
N GLU A 32 -3.08 6.10 2.18
CA GLU A 32 -1.81 6.54 1.61
C GLU A 32 -1.58 5.90 0.24
N ILE A 33 -1.84 4.59 0.09
CA ILE A 33 -1.75 3.90 -1.19
C ILE A 33 -2.72 4.53 -2.18
N ALA A 34 -3.97 4.77 -1.80
CA ALA A 34 -4.97 5.44 -2.62
C ALA A 34 -4.48 6.82 -3.09
N ARG A 35 -3.86 7.59 -2.20
CA ARG A 35 -3.28 8.90 -2.52
C ARG A 35 -2.12 8.79 -3.51
N ILE A 36 -1.20 7.86 -3.29
CA ILE A 36 -0.02 7.66 -4.14
C ILE A 36 -0.43 7.25 -5.56
N VAL A 37 -1.37 6.29 -5.67
CA VAL A 37 -1.84 5.77 -6.96
C VAL A 37 -2.89 6.67 -7.63
N GLY A 38 -3.24 7.81 -7.02
CA GLY A 38 -4.19 8.76 -7.59
C GLY A 38 -5.66 8.32 -7.56
N LYS A 39 -6.00 7.39 -6.66
CA LYS A 39 -7.36 6.85 -6.43
C LYS A 39 -7.92 7.29 -5.07
N ASN A 40 -7.56 8.48 -4.60
CA ASN A 40 -8.04 8.99 -3.32
C ASN A 40 -9.58 9.14 -3.33
N GLY A 41 -10.25 8.60 -2.31
CA GLY A 41 -11.71 8.58 -2.22
C GLY A 41 -12.40 7.42 -2.95
N GLU A 42 -11.66 6.59 -3.69
CA GLU A 42 -12.20 5.41 -4.35
C GLU A 42 -12.30 4.21 -3.40
N HIS A 43 -13.05 3.19 -3.80
CA HIS A 43 -13.19 1.96 -3.03
C HIS A 43 -11.99 1.00 -3.22
N CYS A 44 -11.76 0.15 -2.21
CA CYS A 44 -10.67 -0.85 -2.15
C CYS A 44 -10.41 -1.63 -3.47
N PRO A 45 -11.42 -2.11 -4.23
CA PRO A 45 -11.17 -2.82 -5.50
C PRO A 45 -10.53 -1.93 -6.59
N ALA A 46 -10.94 -0.66 -6.66
CA ALA A 46 -10.41 0.29 -7.64
C ALA A 46 -8.97 0.68 -7.30
N ILE A 47 -8.70 0.93 -6.01
CA ILE A 47 -7.34 1.19 -5.50
C ILE A 47 -6.43 -0.01 -5.80
N TRP A 48 -6.90 -1.23 -5.54
CA TRP A 48 -6.12 -2.44 -5.77
C TRP A 48 -5.79 -2.67 -7.24
N LYS A 49 -6.74 -2.43 -8.15
CA LYS A 49 -6.51 -2.53 -9.59
C LYS A 49 -5.41 -1.58 -10.05
N GLU A 50 -5.45 -0.32 -9.58
CA GLU A 50 -4.45 0.68 -9.92
C GLU A 50 -3.09 0.34 -9.28
N MET A 51 -3.08 -0.07 -8.02
CA MET A 51 -1.85 -0.50 -7.34
C MET A 51 -1.16 -1.64 -8.09
N ARG A 52 -1.91 -2.63 -8.62
CA ARG A 52 -1.32 -3.68 -9.46
C ARG A 52 -0.63 -3.13 -10.70
N ALA A 53 -1.27 -2.20 -11.40
CA ALA A 53 -0.66 -1.55 -12.57
C ALA A 53 0.60 -0.76 -12.19
N TRP A 54 0.66 -0.23 -10.97
CA TRP A 54 1.89 0.38 -10.44
C TRP A 54 2.97 -0.66 -10.15
N LEU A 55 2.62 -1.83 -9.62
CA LEU A 55 3.56 -2.92 -9.34
C LEU A 55 4.20 -3.51 -10.60
N GLU A 56 3.54 -3.38 -11.76
CA GLU A 56 4.06 -3.80 -13.07
C GLU A 56 5.09 -2.82 -13.66
N ASP A 57 5.15 -1.57 -13.19
CA ASP A 57 6.10 -0.56 -13.64
C ASP A 57 7.18 -0.31 -12.57
N PRO A 58 8.46 -0.67 -12.81
CA PRO A 58 9.51 -0.55 -11.80
C PRO A 58 9.69 0.85 -11.22
N LYS A 59 9.46 1.91 -12.01
CA LYS A 59 9.59 3.30 -11.53
C LYS A 59 8.44 3.66 -10.60
N ARG A 60 7.23 3.22 -10.92
CA ARG A 60 6.03 3.41 -10.09
C ARG A 60 6.11 2.56 -8.82
N THR A 61 6.54 1.30 -8.91
CA THR A 61 6.79 0.43 -7.75
C THR A 61 7.76 1.09 -6.78
N ALA A 62 8.95 1.48 -7.26
CA ALA A 62 9.95 2.14 -6.43
C ALA A 62 9.42 3.43 -5.79
N LYS A 63 8.60 4.21 -6.52
CA LYS A 63 7.94 5.40 -5.98
C LYS A 63 6.93 5.05 -4.89
N LEU A 64 6.09 4.03 -5.10
CA LEU A 64 5.11 3.57 -4.12
C LEU A 64 5.81 3.14 -2.82
N GLU A 65 6.77 2.24 -2.94
CA GLU A 65 7.54 1.69 -1.83
C GLU A 65 8.29 2.78 -1.08
N LYS A 66 8.97 3.69 -1.78
CA LYS A 66 9.67 4.82 -1.14
C LYS A 66 8.74 5.70 -0.30
N ASN A 67 7.53 5.98 -0.79
CA ASN A 67 6.58 6.80 -0.03
C ASN A 67 6.01 6.04 1.17
N LEU A 68 5.72 4.74 1.00
CA LEU A 68 5.28 3.89 2.10
C LEU A 68 6.35 3.75 3.18
N MET A 69 7.59 3.45 2.80
CA MET A 69 8.72 3.37 3.72
C MET A 69 8.94 4.69 4.46
N LYS A 70 8.94 5.82 3.76
CA LYS A 70 9.13 7.15 4.38
C LYS A 70 8.10 7.45 5.47
N LYS A 71 6.88 6.94 5.33
CA LYS A 71 5.77 7.21 6.25
C LYS A 71 5.61 6.15 7.35
N PHE A 72 5.87 4.89 7.03
CA PHE A 72 5.50 3.76 7.89
C PHE A 72 6.65 2.80 8.23
N ALA A 73 7.81 2.89 7.58
CA ALA A 73 8.94 2.04 7.97
C ALA A 73 9.37 2.45 9.38
N LYS A 74 9.46 1.46 10.27
CA LYS A 74 10.14 1.65 11.55
C LYS A 74 11.64 1.75 11.25
N GLY A 75 12.24 2.88 11.61
CA GLY A 75 13.69 3.08 11.57
C GLY A 75 14.42 2.14 12.51
#